data_AF-A0A3L6KTJ9-F1
#
_entry.id   AF-A0A3L6KTJ9-F1
#
_cell.length_a   1.000
_cell.length_b   1.000
_cell.length_c   1.000
_cell.angle_alpha   90.00
_cell.angle_beta   90.00
_cell.angle_gamma   90.00
#
_symmetry.space_group_name_H-M   'P 1'
#
loop_
_entity.id
_entity.type
_entity.pdbx_description
1 polymer ?
#
loop_
_entity_poly.entity_id
_entity_poly.type
_entity_poly.pdbx_seq_one_letter_code
_entity_poly.pdbx_strand_id
1 'polypeptide(L)'
;MFSAFKRNLVRSLKVAQLAGYVSEHAAYHHGEQSLVQTIVGLAQDYVGANNVPLLYRDGQFGTRLQGGKDHAAGRYISPVSLTLRVAFTIPPMILL
;
A
#
# COMPACT_ATOMS: atom_id res chain seq x y z
N MET A 1 4.49 4.65 -1.60
CA MET A 1 5.68 3.92 -1.12
C MET A 1 6.53 4.76 -0.18
N PHE A 2 7.04 5.93 -0.60
CA PHE A 2 7.80 6.86 0.25
C PHE A 2 7.18 7.09 1.65
N SER A 3 5.90 7.48 1.71
CA SER A 3 5.25 7.77 2.99
C SER A 3 5.12 6.54 3.90
N ALA A 4 5.04 5.33 3.33
CA ALA A 4 4.99 4.09 4.12
C ALA A 4 6.35 3.77 4.76
N PHE A 5 7.45 4.04 4.05
CA PHE A 5 8.80 3.98 4.63
C PHE A 5 9.03 5.07 5.67
N LYS A 6 8.65 6.32 5.37
CA LYS A 6 8.79 7.47 6.28
C LYS A 6 8.04 7.26 7.60
N ARG A 7 6.85 6.67 7.54
CA ARG A 7 6.04 6.34 8.73
C ARG A 7 6.54 5.10 9.48
N ASN A 8 7.49 4.34 8.91
CA ASN A 8 7.88 3.03 9.42
C ASN A 8 6.63 2.15 9.63
N LEU A 9 5.88 1.87 8.55
CA LEU A 9 4.63 1.10 8.63
C LEU A 9 4.91 -0.34 9.12
N VAL A 10 4.69 -0.59 10.41
CA VAL A 10 4.81 -1.90 11.09
C VAL A 10 3.45 -2.36 11.62
N ARG A 11 2.60 -1.40 12.02
CA ARG A 11 1.26 -1.65 12.53
C ARG A 11 0.23 -1.44 11.43
N SER A 12 -0.82 -2.27 11.45
CA SER A 12 -1.98 -2.12 10.59
C SER A 12 -2.59 -0.72 10.72
N LEU A 13 -2.82 -0.09 9.56
CA LEU A 13 -3.48 1.20 9.44
C LEU A 13 -4.51 1.10 8.33
N LYS A 14 -5.69 1.71 8.49
CA LYS A 14 -6.72 1.68 7.44
C LYS A 14 -6.20 2.33 6.16
N VAL A 15 -6.55 1.78 5.00
CA VAL A 15 -6.14 2.32 3.69
C VAL A 15 -6.53 3.79 3.55
N ALA A 16 -7.73 4.18 3.99
CA ALA A 16 -8.17 5.58 3.96
C ALA A 16 -7.28 6.51 4.79
N GLN A 17 -6.83 6.06 5.97
CA GLN A 17 -5.93 6.84 6.83
C GLN A 17 -4.52 6.92 6.22
N LEU A 18 -4.06 5.84 5.59
CA LEU A 18 -2.79 5.85 4.87
C LEU A 18 -2.84 6.79 3.65
N ALA A 19 -3.95 6.81 2.91
CA ALA A 19 -4.16 7.72 1.79
C ALA A 19 -4.10 9.19 2.23
N GLY A 20 -4.79 9.56 3.32
CA GLY A 20 -4.70 10.91 3.90
C GLY A 20 -3.27 11.27 4.32
N TYR A 21 -2.57 10.34 4.98
CA TYR A 21 -1.17 10.53 5.35
C TYR A 21 -0.25 10.75 4.13
N VAL A 22 -0.45 10.00 3.05
CA VAL A 22 0.29 10.17 1.79
C VAL A 22 -0.01 11.52 1.16
N SER A 23 -1.28 11.93 1.14
CA SER A 23 -1.72 13.22 0.61
C SER A 23 -0.97 14.39 1.24
N GLU A 24 -0.92 14.40 2.57
CA GLU A 24 -0.24 15.43 3.35
C GLU A 24 1.30 15.37 3.21
N HIS A 25 1.90 14.18 3.31
CA HIS A 25 3.34 14.03 3.47
C HIS A 25 4.13 13.88 2.16
N ALA A 26 3.44 13.58 1.05
CA ALA A 26 4.04 13.49 -0.27
C ALA A 26 3.56 14.61 -1.22
N ALA A 27 2.84 15.61 -0.70
CA ALA A 27 2.25 16.70 -1.48
C ALA A 27 1.46 16.17 -2.71
N TYR A 28 0.61 15.17 -2.48
CA TYR A 28 -0.19 14.60 -3.56
C TYR A 28 -1.44 15.47 -3.78
N HIS A 29 -1.58 16.04 -4.98
CA HIS A 29 -2.61 17.04 -5.27
C HIS A 29 -3.85 16.50 -6.01
N HIS A 30 -3.95 15.18 -6.20
CA HIS A 30 -5.14 14.57 -6.80
C HIS A 30 -6.04 13.91 -5.75
N GLY A 31 -7.24 13.51 -6.15
CA GLY A 31 -8.23 12.94 -5.23
C GLY A 31 -7.73 11.68 -4.51
N GLU A 32 -8.03 11.59 -3.21
CA GLU A 32 -7.63 10.47 -2.34
C GLU A 32 -8.15 9.12 -2.82
N GLN A 33 -9.27 9.08 -3.56
CA GLN A 33 -9.79 7.85 -4.14
C GLN A 33 -8.77 7.16 -5.05
N SER A 34 -7.98 7.93 -5.80
CA SER A 34 -6.90 7.39 -6.64
C SER A 34 -5.78 6.78 -5.80
N LEU A 35 -5.46 7.40 -4.65
CA LEU A 35 -4.48 6.85 -3.70
C LEU A 35 -4.98 5.57 -3.05
N VAL A 36 -6.26 5.51 -2.66
CA VAL A 36 -6.87 4.30 -2.11
C VAL A 36 -6.75 3.15 -3.11
N GLN A 37 -7.14 3.38 -4.38
CA GLN A 37 -7.00 2.36 -5.43
C GLN A 37 -5.54 1.94 -5.65
N THR A 38 -4.61 2.91 -5.63
CA THR A 38 -3.17 2.62 -5.77
C THR A 38 -2.68 1.75 -4.61
N ILE A 39 -3.01 2.10 -3.36
CA ILE A 39 -2.62 1.32 -2.17
C ILE A 39 -3.20 -0.10 -2.23
N VAL A 40 -4.45 -0.24 -2.67
CA VAL A 40 -5.09 -1.55 -2.85
C VAL A 40 -4.33 -2.36 -3.90
N GLY A 41 -4.04 -1.78 -5.06
CA GLY A 41 -3.29 -2.44 -6.13
C GLY A 41 -1.89 -2.90 -5.68
N LEU A 42 -1.21 -2.13 -4.82
CA LEU A 42 0.10 -2.51 -4.28
C LEU A 42 0.07 -3.70 -3.30
N ALA A 43 -1.10 -4.02 -2.75
CA ALA A 43 -1.30 -5.09 -1.78
C ALA A 43 -1.97 -6.34 -2.38
N GLN A 44 -2.44 -6.29 -3.63
CA GLN A 44 -3.08 -7.41 -4.31
C GLN A 44 -2.08 -8.53 -4.61
N ASP A 45 -2.48 -9.77 -4.30
CA ASP A 45 -1.66 -10.99 -4.37
C ASP A 45 -2.37 -12.15 -5.09
N TYR A 46 -3.50 -11.90 -5.76
CA TYR A 46 -4.18 -12.93 -6.53
C TYR A 46 -3.41 -13.28 -7.80
N VAL A 47 -3.64 -14.48 -8.36
CA VAL A 47 -2.95 -14.95 -9.57
C VAL A 47 -3.19 -13.98 -10.74
N GLY A 48 -2.11 -13.38 -11.25
CA GLY A 48 -2.15 -12.35 -12.30
C GLY A 48 -2.04 -10.90 -11.80
N ALA A 49 -1.98 -10.67 -10.48
CA ALA A 49 -1.66 -9.38 -9.87
C ALA A 49 -0.13 -9.24 -9.66
N ASN A 50 0.31 -8.89 -8.44
CA ASN A 50 1.72 -8.74 -8.13
C ASN A 50 2.38 -10.08 -7.80
N ASN A 51 3.51 -10.39 -8.44
CA ASN A 51 4.34 -11.56 -8.09
C ASN A 51 4.91 -11.44 -6.67
N VAL A 52 5.24 -10.22 -6.24
CA VAL A 52 5.67 -9.88 -4.87
C VAL A 52 4.92 -8.62 -4.46
N PRO A 53 3.80 -8.73 -3.70
CA PRO A 53 3.04 -7.57 -3.25
C PRO A 53 3.90 -6.72 -2.32
N LEU A 54 3.96 -5.41 -2.57
CA LEU A 54 4.80 -4.51 -1.78
C LEU A 54 4.25 -4.35 -0.37
N LEU A 55 2.92 -4.40 -0.23
CA LEU A 55 2.20 -4.29 1.03
C LEU A 55 1.52 -5.61 1.38
N TYR A 56 1.56 -5.98 2.66
CA TYR A 56 0.75 -7.09 3.16
C TYR A 56 -0.72 -6.66 3.26
N ARG A 57 -1.62 -7.42 2.63
CA ARG A 57 -3.08 -7.21 2.72
C ARG A 57 -3.65 -7.78 4.02
N ASP A 58 -4.40 -6.97 4.76
CA ASP A 58 -5.23 -7.41 5.87
C ASP A 58 -6.70 -7.03 5.62
N GLY A 59 -7.48 -8.02 5.20
CA GLY A 59 -8.86 -7.89 4.74
C GLY A 59 -9.05 -8.19 3.25
N GLN A 60 -10.19 -7.74 2.69
CA GLN A 60 -10.58 -8.03 1.31
C GLN A 60 -10.03 -6.99 0.32
N PHE A 61 -8.87 -7.27 -0.28
CA PHE A 61 -8.19 -6.41 -1.27
C PHE A 61 -8.55 -6.74 -2.73
N GLY A 62 -9.58 -7.57 -2.92
CA GLY A 62 -10.07 -8.02 -4.22
C GLY A 62 -9.52 -9.39 -4.59
N THR A 63 -10.21 -10.05 -5.51
CA THR A 63 -9.94 -11.42 -5.93
C THR A 63 -9.77 -11.52 -7.44
N ARG A 64 -9.27 -12.67 -7.89
CA ARG A 64 -9.17 -12.98 -9.32
C ARG A 64 -10.53 -12.94 -10.03
N LEU A 65 -11.64 -13.21 -9.34
CA LEU A 65 -12.97 -13.32 -9.94
C LEU A 65 -13.39 -12.03 -10.66
N GLN A 66 -13.01 -10.87 -10.12
CA GLN A 66 -13.28 -9.57 -10.74
C GLN A 66 -12.01 -8.78 -11.06
N GLY A 67 -10.86 -9.45 -11.15
CA GLY A 67 -9.57 -8.79 -11.38
C GLY A 67 -9.27 -7.71 -10.33
N GLY A 68 -9.61 -7.98 -9.07
CA GLY A 68 -9.34 -7.10 -7.94
C GLY A 68 -10.34 -5.94 -7.76
N LYS A 69 -11.37 -5.81 -8.61
CA LYS A 69 -12.38 -4.74 -8.50
C LYS A 69 -13.38 -4.95 -7.36
N ASP A 70 -13.45 -6.17 -6.83
CA ASP A 70 -14.24 -6.60 -5.68
C ASP A 70 -13.56 -6.34 -4.33
N HIS A 71 -12.62 -5.39 -4.30
CA HIS A 71 -12.00 -4.96 -3.05
C HIS A 71 -13.03 -4.25 -2.14
N ALA A 72 -12.90 -4.43 -0.83
CA ALA A 72 -13.72 -3.68 0.11
C ALA A 72 -13.33 -2.19 0.13
N ALA A 73 -14.22 -1.35 0.68
CA ALA A 73 -13.94 0.08 0.80
C ALA A 73 -12.72 0.34 1.70
N GLY A 74 -11.89 1.33 1.35
CA GLY A 74 -10.61 1.63 2.03
C GLY A 74 -10.71 1.94 3.54
N ARG A 75 -11.92 2.13 4.08
CA ARG A 75 -12.20 2.30 5.52
C ARG A 75 -12.24 0.99 6.32
N TYR A 76 -12.38 -0.16 5.64
CA TYR A 76 -12.52 -1.49 6.24
C TYR A 76 -11.33 -2.41 6.01
N ILE A 77 -10.36 -2.00 5.20
CA ILE A 77 -9.18 -2.77 4.86
C ILE A 77 -7.93 -2.04 5.32
N SER A 78 -6.91 -2.82 5.71
CA SER A 78 -5.68 -2.28 6.29
C SER A 78 -4.44 -2.92 5.65
N PRO A 79 -3.45 -2.15 5.19
CA PRO A 79 -2.11 -2.68 4.95
C PRO A 79 -1.33 -2.71 6.27
N VAL A 80 -0.46 -3.72 6.42
CA VAL A 80 0.31 -3.92 7.66
C VAL A 80 1.78 -3.56 7.48
N SER A 81 2.46 -4.25 6.56
CA SER A 81 3.92 -4.20 6.44
C SER A 81 4.32 -4.09 4.98
N LEU A 82 5.46 -3.46 4.72
CA LEU A 82 6.12 -3.60 3.43
C LEU A 82 6.82 -4.97 3.37
N THR A 83 6.36 -5.87 2.50
CA THR A 83 7.02 -7.17 2.23
C THR A 83 8.48 -6.97 1.84
N LEU A 84 8.78 -5.85 1.20
CA LEU A 84 10.11 -5.44 0.75
C LEU A 84 11.03 -4.86 1.82
N ARG A 85 10.64 -4.81 3.10
CA ARG A 85 11.57 -4.40 4.18
C ARG A 85 12.83 -5.25 4.26
N VAL A 86 12.76 -6.53 3.86
CA VAL A 86 13.93 -7.42 3.78
C VAL A 86 14.86 -7.02 2.62
N ALA A 87 14.34 -6.41 1.55
CA ALA A 87 15.11 -6.05 0.36
C ALA A 87 15.73 -4.63 0.42
N PHE A 88 15.08 -3.67 1.09
CA PHE A 88 15.50 -2.25 1.11
C PHE A 88 16.17 -1.81 2.44
N THR A 89 16.57 -2.74 3.30
CA THR A 89 17.30 -2.44 4.55
C THR A 89 18.76 -2.08 4.35
N ILE A 90 19.27 -2.08 3.11
CA ILE A 90 20.59 -1.51 2.79
C ILE A 90 20.43 0.03 2.77
N PRO A 91 21.10 0.76 3.68
CA PRO A 91 20.93 2.21 3.76
C PRO A 91 21.38 2.88 2.45
N PRO A 92 20.61 3.84 1.90
CA PRO A 92 21.05 4.67 0.78
C PRO A 92 22.05 5.73 1.25
N MET A 93 23.16 5.30 1.85
CA MET A 93 24.24 6.17 2.34
C MET A 93 25.51 6.00 1.50
N ILE A 94 25.39 5.71 0.20
CA ILE A 94 26.51 5.73 -0.77
C ILE A 94 26.00 6.20 -2.14
N LEU A 95 25.45 7.41 -2.21
CA LEU A 95 25.46 8.18 -3.45
C LEU A 95 25.87 9.62 -3.08
N LEU A 96 27.20 9.81 -3.03
CA LEU A 96 27.89 11.08 -3.22
C LEU A 96 28.12 11.27 -4.71
#